data_AF-A0A1G3BNY1-F1
#
_entry.id   AF-A0A1G3BNY1-F1
#
_cell.length_a   1.000
_cell.length_b   1.000
_cell.length_c   1.000
_cell.angle_alpha   90.00
_cell.angle_beta   90.00
_cell.angle_gamma   90.00
#
_symmetry.space_group_name_H-M   'P 1'
#
loop_
_entity.id
_entity.type
_entity.pdbx_description
1 polymer ?
#
loop_
_entity_poly.entity_id
_entity_poly.type
_entity_poly.pdbx_seq_one_letter_code
_entity_poly.pdbx_strand_id
1 'polypeptide(L)'
;MPKEEINKIALEIATQGAQGYRPDKKDYEIDSIPGKIFSGYQILAYYYVSWSLAIPEMVAQLQLPYEEEYKLALTMSKTTDK
;
A
#
# COMPACT_ATOMS: atom_id res chain seq x y z
N MET A 1 12.26 5.88 -4.59
CA MET A 1 11.23 6.91 -4.34
C MET A 1 11.58 7.57 -3.01
N PRO A 2 11.66 8.91 -2.93
CA PRO A 2 11.86 9.63 -1.67
C PRO A 2 10.72 9.38 -0.68
N LYS A 3 11.01 9.41 0.63
CA LYS A 3 10.01 9.17 1.69
C LYS A 3 8.81 10.12 1.59
N GLU A 4 9.04 11.38 1.24
CA GLU A 4 8.00 12.39 1.08
C GLU A 4 6.99 12.04 -0.04
N GLU A 5 7.48 11.46 -1.14
CA GLU A 5 6.65 11.01 -2.25
C GLU A 5 5.81 9.78 -1.85
N ILE A 6 6.40 8.84 -1.08
CA ILE A 6 5.68 7.69 -0.51
C ILE A 6 4.59 8.16 0.46
N ASN A 7 4.88 9.16 1.30
CA ASN A 7 3.90 9.73 2.24
C ASN A 7 2.71 10.35 1.49
N LYS A 8 2.97 11.12 0.43
CA LYS A 8 1.91 11.74 -0.39
C LYS A 8 1.00 10.67 -0.99
N ILE A 9 1.59 9.66 -1.61
CA ILE A 9 0.87 8.53 -2.22
C ILE A 9 0.06 7.78 -1.16
N ALA A 10 0.65 7.49 0.01
CA ALA A 10 -0.03 6.80 1.11
C ALA A 10 -1.28 7.55 1.59
N LEU A 11 -1.21 8.87 1.75
CA LEU A 11 -2.34 9.71 2.17
C LEU A 11 -3.42 9.80 1.08
N GLU A 12 -3.02 9.87 -0.18
CA GLU A 12 -3.95 9.88 -1.30
C GLU A 12 -4.76 8.58 -1.37
N ILE A 13 -4.08 7.44 -1.31
CA ILE A 13 -4.71 6.11 -1.28
C ILE A 13 -5.62 5.97 -0.05
N ALA A 14 -5.22 6.45 1.12
CA ALA A 14 -6.08 6.44 2.31
C ALA A 14 -7.36 7.26 2.12
N THR A 15 -7.22 8.45 1.52
CA THR A 15 -8.34 9.37 1.28
C THR A 15 -9.33 8.78 0.27
N GLN A 16 -8.83 8.20 -0.82
CA GLN A 16 -9.65 7.53 -1.83
C GLN A 16 -10.28 6.22 -1.27
N GLY A 17 -9.54 5.51 -0.41
CA GLY A 17 -9.92 4.26 0.21
C GLY A 17 -10.75 4.39 1.50
N ALA A 18 -11.19 5.59 1.88
CA ALA A 18 -11.94 5.84 3.11
C ALA A 18 -13.25 5.02 3.21
N GLN A 19 -13.82 4.61 2.06
CA GLN A 19 -15.01 3.75 1.98
C GLN A 19 -14.68 2.27 1.69
N GLY A 20 -13.39 1.92 1.69
CA GLY A 20 -12.88 0.60 1.37
C GLY A 20 -12.57 0.40 -0.11
N TYR A 21 -11.52 -0.38 -0.38
CA TYR A 21 -11.17 -0.85 -1.72
C TYR A 21 -11.81 -2.20 -2.00
N ARG A 22 -12.31 -2.37 -3.22
CA ARG A 22 -12.96 -3.57 -3.72
C ARG A 22 -11.95 -4.42 -4.49
N PRO A 23 -11.65 -5.66 -4.05
CA PRO A 23 -10.69 -6.52 -4.73
C PRO A 23 -11.06 -6.86 -6.19
N ASP A 24 -12.37 -6.88 -6.49
CA ASP A 24 -12.91 -7.23 -7.80
C ASP A 24 -12.89 -6.07 -8.81
N LYS A 25 -12.71 -4.83 -8.33
CA LYS A 25 -12.58 -3.63 -9.18
C LYS A 25 -11.19 -3.60 -9.85
N LYS A 26 -11.08 -3.04 -11.06
CA LYS A 26 -9.86 -3.14 -11.90
C LYS A 26 -9.34 -1.83 -12.49
N ASP A 27 -9.96 -0.72 -12.09
CA ASP A 27 -9.84 0.62 -12.68
C ASP A 27 -9.54 1.65 -11.57
N TYR A 28 -8.67 1.31 -10.61
CA TYR A 28 -8.18 2.28 -9.64
C TYR A 28 -7.05 3.11 -10.25
N GLU A 29 -7.10 4.41 -10.03
CA GLU A 29 -6.07 5.35 -10.45
C GLU A 29 -5.63 6.18 -9.23
N ILE A 30 -4.36 6.56 -9.25
CA ILE A 30 -3.72 7.42 -8.24
C ILE A 30 -3.17 8.61 -9.03
N ASP A 31 -3.62 9.82 -8.72
CA ASP A 31 -3.19 11.07 -9.35
C ASP A 31 -1.67 11.28 -9.21
N SER A 32 -1.09 10.88 -8.07
CA SER A 32 0.36 10.92 -7.86
C SER A 32 1.14 9.89 -8.69
N ILE A 33 0.48 8.93 -9.36
CA ILE A 33 1.10 7.94 -10.26
C ILE A 33 0.33 7.92 -11.59
N PRO A 34 0.49 8.97 -12.43
CA PRO A 34 -0.30 9.13 -13.64
C PRO A 34 -0.03 8.03 -14.66
N GLY A 35 -1.08 7.63 -15.38
CA GLY A 35 -0.99 6.65 -16.47
C GLY A 35 -0.94 5.19 -16.02
N LYS A 36 -1.12 4.91 -14.72
CA LYS A 36 -1.19 3.56 -14.19
C LYS A 36 -2.58 3.23 -13.66
N ILE A 37 -3.12 2.12 -14.15
CA ILE A 37 -4.35 1.53 -13.65
C ILE A 37 -3.99 0.36 -12.71
N PHE A 38 -4.59 0.37 -11.53
CA PHE A 38 -4.41 -0.63 -10.48
C PHE A 38 -5.66 -1.50 -10.36
N SER A 39 -5.44 -2.81 -10.19
CA SER A 39 -6.49 -3.71 -9.72
C SER A 39 -6.79 -3.51 -8.24
N GLY A 40 -7.93 -4.01 -7.77
CA GLY A 40 -8.33 -3.97 -6.37
C GLY A 40 -7.29 -4.58 -5.43
N TYR A 41 -6.73 -5.73 -5.80
CA TYR A 41 -5.63 -6.33 -5.03
C TYR A 41 -4.35 -5.51 -5.09
N GLN A 42 -4.04 -4.92 -6.25
CA GLN A 42 -2.85 -4.08 -6.39
C GLN A 42 -2.96 -2.82 -5.51
N ILE A 43 -4.12 -2.14 -5.50
CA ILE A 43 -4.29 -0.93 -4.69
C ILE A 43 -4.30 -1.26 -3.19
N LEU A 44 -4.90 -2.38 -2.78
CA LEU A 44 -4.88 -2.85 -1.38
C LEU A 44 -3.45 -3.18 -0.91
N ALA A 45 -2.68 -3.91 -1.71
CA ALA A 45 -1.30 -4.21 -1.40
C ALA A 45 -0.46 -2.93 -1.34
N TYR A 46 -0.66 -2.02 -2.31
CA TYR A 46 0.08 -0.77 -2.38
C TYR A 46 -0.26 0.18 -1.22
N TYR A 47 -1.53 0.21 -0.81
CA TYR A 47 -1.99 0.90 0.39
C TYR A 47 -1.22 0.42 1.62
N TYR A 48 -1.22 -0.89 1.87
CA TYR A 48 -0.58 -1.45 3.04
C TYR A 48 0.94 -1.23 3.06
N VAL A 49 1.61 -1.45 1.93
CA VAL A 49 3.07 -1.29 1.83
C VAL A 49 3.46 0.19 1.95
N SER A 50 2.76 1.09 1.27
CA SER A 50 3.07 2.53 1.34
C SER A 50 2.90 3.07 2.77
N TRP A 51 1.83 2.69 3.47
CA TRP A 51 1.63 3.04 4.88
C TRP A 51 2.69 2.44 5.80
N SER A 52 3.06 1.17 5.57
CA SER A 52 4.11 0.51 6.36
C SER A 52 5.48 1.16 6.21
N LEU A 53 5.77 1.79 5.06
CA LEU A 53 7.01 2.52 4.82
C LEU A 53 6.96 3.99 5.28
N ALA A 54 5.79 4.63 5.13
CA ALA A 54 5.59 6.05 5.41
C ALA A 54 5.33 6.33 6.90
N ILE A 55 4.37 5.60 7.47
CA ILE A 55 3.75 5.86 8.79
C ILE A 55 3.53 4.52 9.53
N PRO A 56 4.61 3.78 9.85
CA PRO A 56 4.51 2.43 10.42
C PRO A 56 3.71 2.40 11.73
N GLU A 57 3.75 3.47 12.53
CA GLU A 57 3.00 3.58 13.79
C GLU A 57 1.47 3.58 13.62
N MET A 58 0.96 3.93 12.45
CA MET A 58 -0.50 3.99 12.18
C MET A 58 -1.03 2.76 11.43
N VAL A 59 -0.16 1.84 10.97
CA VAL A 59 -0.58 0.65 10.23
C VAL A 59 -1.53 -0.24 11.03
N ALA A 60 -1.29 -0.38 12.34
CA ALA A 60 -2.14 -1.18 13.22
C ALA A 60 -3.58 -0.65 13.29
N GLN A 61 -3.79 0.66 13.04
CA GLN A 61 -5.12 1.28 13.05
C GLN A 61 -5.91 0.97 11.77
N LEU A 62 -5.25 0.50 10.71
CA LEU A 62 -5.92 0.11 9.47
C LEU A 62 -6.79 -1.14 9.64
N GLN A 63 -6.56 -1.93 10.70
CA GLN A 63 -7.27 -3.18 10.99
C GLN A 63 -7.25 -4.17 9.79
N LEU A 64 -6.23 -4.08 8.95
CA LEU A 64 -6.03 -4.98 7.82
C LEU A 64 -5.27 -6.23 8.27
N PRO A 65 -5.68 -7.44 7.84
CA PRO A 65 -5.06 -8.69 8.24
C PRO A 65 -3.83 -9.00 7.36
N TYR A 66 -2.88 -8.07 7.29
CA TYR A 66 -1.69 -8.18 6.43
C TYR A 66 -0.36 -8.07 7.21
N GLU A 67 -0.40 -7.90 8.53
CA GLU A 67 0.80 -7.66 9.33
C GLU A 67 1.78 -8.84 9.29
N GLU A 68 1.28 -10.06 9.49
CA GLU A 68 2.12 -11.26 9.50
C GLU A 68 2.57 -11.62 8.07
N GLU A 69 1.71 -11.40 7.08
CA GLU A 69 1.99 -11.59 5.65
C GLU A 69 3.09 -10.64 5.19
N TYR A 70 3.05 -9.38 5.63
CA TYR A 70 4.06 -8.39 5.30
C TYR A 70 5.40 -8.70 5.98
N LYS A 71 5.38 -9.10 7.27
CA LYS A 71 6.59 -9.58 7.97
C LYS A 71 7.22 -10.75 7.24
N LEU A 72 6.43 -11.75 6.84
CA LEU A 72 6.90 -12.89 6.06
C LEU A 72 7.54 -12.43 4.75
N ALA A 73 6.86 -11.59 3.98
CA ALA A 73 7.37 -11.06 2.72
C ALA A 73 8.73 -10.34 2.90
N LEU A 74 8.90 -9.56 3.97
CA LEU A 74 10.16 -8.90 4.29
C LEU A 74 11.30 -9.88 4.63
N THR A 75 11.01 -11.04 5.22
CA THR A 75 12.04 -12.07 5.43
C THR A 75 12.51 -12.65 4.11
N MET A 76 11.57 -12.94 3.19
CA MET A 76 11.87 -13.48 1.88
C MET A 76 12.63 -12.48 1.00
N SER A 77 12.24 -11.20 1.01
CA SER A 77 12.93 -10.16 0.21
C SER A 77 14.39 -10.01 0.61
N LYS A 78 14.68 -9.96 1.92
CA LYS A 78 16.05 -9.87 2.46
C LYS A 78 16.91 -11.11 2.18
N THR A 79 16.28 -12.24 1.87
CA THR A 79 17.01 -13.47 1.52
C THR A 79 17.55 -13.43 0.08
N THR A 80 17.08 -12.48 -0.74
CA THR A 80 17.46 -12.35 -2.17
C THR A 80 18.66 -11.42 -2.39
N ASP A 81 19.15 -10.76 -1.33
CA ASP A 81 20.37 -9.93 -1.34
C ASP A 81 21.65 -10.71 -0.97
N LYS A 82 21.65 -12.05 -1.11
CA LYS A 82 22.82 -12.93 -0.91
C LYS A 82 23.20 -13.66 -2.19
#